data_AF-A0A920PZ04-F1
#
_entry.id   AF-A0A920PZ04-F1
#
_cell.length_a   1.000
_cell.length_b   1.000
_cell.length_c   1.000
_cell.angle_alpha   90.00
_cell.angle_beta   90.00
_cell.angle_gamma   90.00
#
_symmetry.space_group_name_H-M   'P 1'
#
loop_
_entity.id
_entity.type
_entity.pdbx_description
1 polymer ?
#
loop_
_entity_poly.entity_id
_entity_poly.type
_entity_poly.pdbx_seq_one_letter_code
_entity_poly.pdbx_strand_id
1 'polypeptide(L)'
;MRALAENTTARFRFDEAKVLLGTVGGILEGEIAWQSGDLTGAIRAFENAVEIEDPLEFSEPEPLPFAARHWLGAALLEAERYTDAERVYREELQDHQNNGWSLYGLKKALESQGESSVDARNEFEASWARSDVWLASSKF
;
A
#
# COMPACT_ATOMS: atom_id res chain seq x y z
N MET A 1 10.66 -3.43 18.23
CA MET A 1 9.41 -2.71 17.87
C MET A 1 8.17 -3.56 18.09
N ARG A 2 8.10 -4.80 17.58
CA ARG A 2 6.93 -5.70 17.71
C ARG A 2 6.34 -5.80 19.14
N ALA A 3 7.17 -6.11 20.13
CA ALA A 3 6.72 -6.21 21.53
C ALA A 3 6.17 -4.90 22.14
N LEU A 4 6.62 -3.74 21.64
CA LEU A 4 6.11 -2.43 22.06
C LEU A 4 4.78 -2.12 21.37
N ALA A 5 4.66 -2.47 20.08
CA ALA A 5 3.42 -2.34 19.32
C ALA A 5 2.33 -3.22 19.94
N GLU A 6 2.61 -4.47 20.27
CA GLU A 6 1.59 -5.42 20.76
C GLU A 6 0.98 -5.07 22.13
N ASN A 7 1.69 -4.34 22.99
CA ASN A 7 1.30 -4.17 24.40
C ASN A 7 1.06 -2.71 24.84
N THR A 8 1.20 -1.75 23.94
CA THR A 8 1.04 -0.33 24.30
C THR A 8 -0.42 0.09 24.36
N THR A 9 -0.78 0.88 25.38
CA THR A 9 -2.06 1.59 25.47
C THR A 9 -1.94 3.05 25.07
N ALA A 10 -0.77 3.48 24.58
CA ALA A 10 -0.55 4.85 24.13
C ALA A 10 -1.41 5.15 22.90
N ARG A 11 -1.74 6.43 22.72
CA ARG A 11 -2.52 6.90 21.59
C ARG A 11 -1.83 8.05 20.89
N PHE A 12 -1.99 8.13 19.58
CA PHE A 12 -1.72 9.32 18.80
C PHE A 12 -3.06 9.88 18.36
N ARG A 13 -3.44 11.05 18.89
CA ARG A 13 -4.81 11.58 18.77
C ARG A 13 -5.84 10.53 19.23
N PHE A 14 -6.67 10.04 18.31
CA PHE A 14 -7.74 9.08 18.60
C PHE A 14 -7.32 7.63 18.32
N ASP A 15 -6.19 7.44 17.63
CA ASP A 15 -5.70 6.14 17.17
C ASP A 15 -4.81 5.46 18.20
N GLU A 16 -4.96 4.15 18.33
CA GLU A 16 -4.10 3.36 19.19
C GLU A 16 -2.71 3.24 18.57
N ALA A 17 -1.67 3.56 19.35
CA ALA A 17 -0.29 3.50 18.87
C ALA A 17 0.12 2.09 18.41
N LYS A 18 -0.54 1.04 18.93
CA LYS A 18 -0.34 -0.34 18.49
C LYS A 18 -0.68 -0.55 17.01
N VAL A 19 -1.73 0.12 16.53
CA VAL A 19 -2.18 0.03 15.14
C VAL A 19 -1.15 0.72 14.26
N LEU A 20 -0.85 1.99 14.55
CA LEU A 20 0.11 2.78 13.77
C LEU A 20 1.50 2.11 13.73
N LEU A 21 2.03 1.70 14.88
CA LEU A 21 3.32 1.02 14.96
C LEU A 21 3.30 -0.39 14.37
N GLY A 22 2.16 -1.07 14.44
CA GLY A 22 1.94 -2.37 13.84
C GLY A 22 1.98 -2.30 12.32
N THR A 23 1.24 -1.36 11.73
CA THR A 23 1.22 -1.09 10.28
C THR A 23 2.62 -0.77 9.75
N VAL A 24 3.29 0.26 10.29
CA VAL A 24 4.64 0.64 9.83
C VAL A 24 5.69 -0.43 10.14
N GLY A 25 5.50 -1.20 11.22
CA GLY A 25 6.34 -2.35 11.56
C GLY A 25 6.22 -3.48 10.54
N GLY A 26 4.99 -3.79 10.11
CA GLY A 26 4.73 -4.78 9.07
C GLY A 26 5.26 -4.35 7.69
N ILE A 27 5.10 -3.06 7.33
CA ILE A 27 5.70 -2.50 6.11
C ILE A 27 7.23 -2.66 6.16
N LEU A 28 7.88 -2.30 7.27
CA LEU A 28 9.33 -2.45 7.41
C LEU A 28 9.78 -3.92 7.33
N GLU A 29 9.06 -4.83 7.99
CA GLU A 29 9.33 -6.28 7.93
C GLU A 29 9.22 -6.80 6.49
N GLY A 30 8.21 -6.35 5.75
CA GLY A 30 8.01 -6.72 4.35
C GLY A 30 9.10 -6.17 3.42
N GLU A 31 9.52 -4.92 3.59
CA GLU A 31 10.63 -4.34 2.83
C GLU A 31 11.95 -5.08 3.09
N ILE A 32 12.25 -5.44 4.34
CA ILE A 32 13.45 -6.23 4.68
C ILE A 32 13.40 -7.60 3.99
N ALA A 33 12.25 -8.29 4.06
CA ALA A 33 12.08 -9.58 3.40
C ALA A 33 12.25 -9.48 1.89
N TRP A 34 11.64 -8.47 1.27
CA TRP A 34 11.74 -8.22 -0.17
C TRP A 34 13.19 -7.97 -0.60
N GLN A 35 13.91 -7.08 0.07
CA GLN A 35 15.31 -6.77 -0.22
C GLN A 35 16.23 -7.99 -0.03
N SER A 36 15.84 -8.95 0.81
CA SER A 36 16.55 -10.22 0.99
C SER A 36 16.23 -11.29 -0.07
N GLY A 37 15.30 -11.01 -1.00
CA GLY A 37 14.81 -11.93 -2.01
C GLY A 37 13.67 -12.85 -1.54
N ASP A 38 13.19 -12.70 -0.30
CA ASP A 38 12.05 -13.44 0.22
C ASP A 38 10.73 -12.72 -0.12
N LEU A 39 10.33 -12.80 -1.40
CA LEU A 39 9.12 -12.16 -1.88
C LEU A 39 7.84 -12.73 -1.21
N THR A 40 7.84 -14.01 -0.85
CA THR A 40 6.71 -14.63 -0.13
C THR A 40 6.61 -14.15 1.31
N GLY A 41 7.74 -13.97 1.99
CA GLY A 41 7.81 -13.30 3.30
C GLY A 41 7.33 -11.85 3.22
N ALA A 42 7.75 -11.13 2.18
CA ALA A 42 7.35 -9.75 1.95
C ALA A 42 5.82 -9.60 1.82
N ILE A 43 5.21 -10.39 0.93
CA ILE A 43 3.76 -10.38 0.73
C ILE A 43 3.01 -10.64 2.04
N ARG A 44 3.41 -11.68 2.81
CA ARG A 44 2.76 -11.98 4.10
C ARG A 44 2.87 -10.84 5.11
N ALA A 45 4.02 -10.17 5.16
CA ALA A 45 4.22 -9.04 6.07
C ALA A 45 3.38 -7.83 5.66
N PHE A 46 3.24 -7.56 4.35
CA PHE A 46 2.39 -6.50 3.84
C PHE A 46 0.90 -6.81 4.00
N GLU A 47 0.46 -8.06 3.79
CA GLU A 47 -0.91 -8.51 4.09
C GLU A 47 -1.24 -8.24 5.56
N ASN A 48 -0.35 -8.63 6.48
CA ASN A 48 -0.54 -8.34 7.91
C ASN A 48 -0.54 -6.83 8.21
N ALA A 49 0.25 -6.02 7.50
CA ALA A 49 0.22 -4.56 7.68
C ALA A 49 -1.13 -3.96 7.25
N VAL A 50 -1.70 -4.44 6.14
CA VAL A 50 -3.03 -4.06 5.65
C VAL A 50 -4.10 -4.49 6.66
N GLU A 51 -4.06 -5.73 7.15
CA GLU A 51 -5.02 -6.23 8.15
C GLU A 51 -5.01 -5.41 9.46
N ILE A 52 -3.83 -4.90 9.86
CA ILE A 52 -3.71 -4.02 11.04
C ILE A 52 -4.24 -2.62 10.74
N GLU A 53 -4.05 -2.11 9.53
CA GLU A 53 -4.44 -0.75 9.11
C GLU A 53 -5.94 -0.61 8.82
N ASP A 54 -6.56 -1.60 8.16
CA ASP A 54 -7.96 -1.60 7.72
C ASP A 54 -9.00 -1.18 8.79
N PRO A 55 -8.81 -1.48 10.09
CA PRO A 55 -9.74 -1.04 11.15
C PRO A 55 -9.62 0.44 11.55
N LEU A 56 -8.67 1.21 11.01
CA LEU A 56 -8.55 2.63 11.32
C LEU A 56 -9.82 3.38 10.91
N GLU A 57 -10.38 4.14 11.84
CA GLU A 57 -11.51 5.01 11.54
C GLU A 57 -11.05 6.24 10.75
N PHE A 58 -11.92 6.74 9.87
CA PHE A 58 -11.65 7.94 9.09
C PHE A 58 -11.24 9.11 10.00
N SER A 59 -10.08 9.71 9.72
CA SER A 59 -9.55 10.86 10.46
C SER A 59 -8.81 11.81 9.53
N GLU A 60 -8.93 13.13 9.77
CA GLU A 60 -8.33 14.15 8.91
C GLU A 60 -7.51 15.17 9.73
N PRO A 61 -6.19 15.33 9.45
CA PRO A 61 -5.41 14.52 8.52
C PRO A 61 -5.17 13.12 9.07
N GLU A 62 -5.11 12.12 8.19
CA GLU A 62 -4.78 10.73 8.54
C GLU A 62 -3.49 10.63 9.36
N PRO A 63 -3.39 9.68 10.30
CA PRO A 63 -2.20 9.50 11.11
C PRO A 63 -1.01 8.98 10.29
N LEU A 64 -1.27 8.21 9.23
CA LEU A 64 -0.29 7.77 8.25
C LEU A 64 -0.65 8.39 6.89
N PRO A 65 0.26 9.09 6.21
CA PRO A 65 -0.03 9.74 4.93
C PRO A 65 0.11 8.78 3.72
N PHE A 66 0.00 7.47 3.96
CA PHE A 66 0.18 6.40 2.98
C PHE A 66 -0.59 5.16 3.44
N ALA A 67 -0.94 4.28 2.51
CA ALA A 67 -1.58 3.00 2.78
C ALA A 67 -0.63 1.82 2.59
N ALA A 68 -0.67 0.83 3.48
CA ALA A 68 0.10 -0.41 3.38
C ALA A 68 -0.20 -1.18 2.07
N ARG A 69 -1.40 -1.00 1.52
CA ARG A 69 -1.84 -1.58 0.24
C ARG A 69 -0.92 -1.25 -0.94
N HIS A 70 -0.20 -0.13 -0.91
CA HIS A 70 0.81 0.22 -1.93
C HIS A 70 1.93 -0.82 -2.02
N TRP A 71 2.45 -1.21 -0.86
CA TRP A 71 3.53 -2.19 -0.75
C TRP A 71 3.05 -3.59 -1.10
N LEU A 72 1.87 -3.97 -0.62
CA LEU A 72 1.26 -5.25 -0.95
C LEU A 72 1.05 -5.38 -2.47
N GLY A 73 0.41 -4.38 -3.08
CA GLY A 73 0.19 -4.36 -4.53
C GLY A 73 1.51 -4.45 -5.32
N ALA A 74 2.54 -3.71 -4.90
CA ALA A 74 3.85 -3.74 -5.55
C ALA A 74 4.47 -5.15 -5.48
N ALA A 75 4.40 -5.81 -4.32
CA ALA A 75 4.97 -7.15 -4.13
C ALA A 75 4.21 -8.19 -4.96
N LEU A 76 2.88 -8.04 -5.08
CA LEU A 76 2.05 -8.88 -5.92
C LEU A 76 2.36 -8.70 -7.41
N LEU A 77 2.64 -7.47 -7.87
CA LEU A 77 3.11 -7.21 -9.23
C LEU A 77 4.44 -7.91 -9.51
N GLU A 78 5.42 -7.82 -8.60
CA GLU A 78 6.72 -8.48 -8.77
C GLU A 78 6.59 -10.01 -8.74
N ALA A 79 5.63 -10.53 -7.98
CA ALA A 79 5.31 -11.95 -7.94
C ALA A 79 4.47 -12.43 -9.14
N GLU A 80 4.19 -11.56 -10.11
CA GLU A 80 3.34 -11.82 -11.28
C GLU A 80 1.88 -12.21 -10.91
N ARG A 81 1.43 -11.87 -9.70
CA ARG A 81 0.06 -12.08 -9.21
C ARG A 81 -0.83 -10.90 -9.59
N TYR A 82 -0.96 -10.64 -10.88
CA TYR A 82 -1.53 -9.39 -11.40
C TYR A 82 -3.00 -9.16 -10.99
N THR A 83 -3.83 -10.21 -11.02
CA THR A 83 -5.24 -10.11 -10.60
C THR A 83 -5.39 -9.77 -9.11
N ASP A 84 -4.50 -10.32 -8.27
CA ASP A 84 -4.48 -9.97 -6.85
C ASP A 84 -4.01 -8.53 -6.63
N ALA A 85 -2.99 -8.09 -7.37
CA ALA A 85 -2.49 -6.72 -7.31
C ALA A 85 -3.59 -5.73 -7.72
N GLU A 86 -4.29 -5.98 -8.83
CA GLU A 86 -5.43 -5.17 -9.27
C GLU A 86 -6.47 -5.02 -8.17
N ARG A 87 -6.88 -6.13 -7.54
CA ARG A 87 -7.86 -6.11 -6.47
C ARG A 87 -7.40 -5.21 -5.32
N VAL A 88 -6.14 -5.35 -4.88
CA VAL A 88 -5.58 -4.54 -3.79
C VAL A 88 -5.59 -3.05 -4.12
N TYR A 89 -5.21 -2.66 -5.35
CA TYR A 89 -5.25 -1.24 -5.74
C TYR A 89 -6.68 -0.71 -5.88
N ARG A 90 -7.62 -1.52 -6.38
CA ARG A 90 -9.03 -1.10 -6.48
C ARG A 90 -9.69 -0.95 -5.11
N GLU A 91 -9.33 -1.79 -4.15
CA GLU A 91 -9.76 -1.63 -2.75
C GLU A 91 -9.24 -0.30 -2.21
N GLU A 92 -7.95 -0.01 -2.36
CA GLU A 92 -7.36 1.25 -1.91
C GLU A 92 -7.95 2.50 -2.57
N LEU A 93 -8.27 2.43 -3.87
CA LEU A 93 -8.85 3.54 -4.61
C LEU A 93 -10.33 3.80 -4.27
N GLN A 94 -11.00 2.91 -3.53
CA GLN A 94 -12.34 3.22 -3.00
C GLN A 94 -12.26 4.28 -1.90
N ASP A 95 -11.24 4.20 -1.05
CA ASP A 95 -11.00 5.13 0.05
C ASP A 95 -10.20 6.35 -0.43
N HIS A 96 -9.15 6.13 -1.22
CA HIS A 96 -8.23 7.17 -1.70
C HIS A 96 -8.22 7.29 -3.23
N GLN A 97 -9.34 7.74 -3.81
CA GLN A 97 -9.61 7.78 -5.26
C GLN A 97 -8.50 8.40 -6.13
N ASN A 98 -7.79 9.42 -5.63
CA ASN A 98 -6.76 10.13 -6.41
C ASN A 98 -5.33 9.73 -6.02
N ASN A 99 -5.15 8.61 -5.32
CA ASN A 99 -3.84 8.17 -4.87
C ASN A 99 -2.95 7.75 -6.05
N GLY A 100 -1.90 8.53 -6.33
CA GLY A 100 -1.05 8.35 -7.49
C GLY A 100 -0.27 7.04 -7.52
N TRP A 101 0.14 6.51 -6.36
CA TRP A 101 0.83 5.21 -6.28
C TRP A 101 -0.11 4.06 -6.64
N SER A 102 -1.33 4.09 -6.10
CA SER A 102 -2.36 3.09 -6.39
C SER A 102 -2.83 3.14 -7.84
N LEU A 103 -3.03 4.33 -8.41
CA LEU A 103 -3.38 4.49 -9.82
C LEU A 103 -2.26 3.99 -10.74
N TYR A 104 -1.00 4.30 -10.41
CA TYR A 104 0.15 3.75 -11.13
C TYR A 104 0.18 2.22 -11.08
N GLY A 105 0.02 1.65 -9.88
CA GLY A 105 -0.01 0.21 -9.67
C GLY A 105 -1.15 -0.50 -10.40
N LEU A 106 -2.37 0.05 -10.32
CA LEU A 106 -3.54 -0.47 -11.02
C LEU A 106 -3.31 -0.49 -12.54
N LYS A 107 -2.79 0.61 -13.10
CA LYS A 107 -2.41 0.67 -14.52
C LYS A 107 -1.43 -0.45 -14.87
N LYS A 108 -0.39 -0.67 -14.07
CA LYS A 108 0.60 -1.74 -14.29
C LYS A 108 -0.02 -3.14 -14.20
N ALA A 109 -0.94 -3.37 -13.26
CA ALA A 109 -1.64 -4.65 -13.11
C ALA A 109 -2.50 -4.96 -14.35
N LEU A 110 -3.29 -3.99 -14.82
CA LEU A 110 -4.15 -4.12 -16.01
C LEU A 110 -3.32 -4.37 -17.27
N GLU A 111 -2.25 -3.59 -17.48
CA GLU A 111 -1.32 -3.77 -18.61
C GLU A 111 -0.72 -5.18 -18.64
N SER A 112 -0.35 -5.71 -17.47
CA SER A 112 0.28 -7.04 -17.34
C SER A 112 -0.70 -8.19 -17.59
N GLN A 113 -2.00 -7.94 -17.41
CA GLN A 113 -3.08 -8.87 -17.76
C GLN A 113 -3.51 -8.76 -19.23
N GLY A 114 -2.99 -7.78 -19.98
CA GLY A 114 -3.44 -7.49 -21.34
C GLY A 114 -4.81 -6.81 -21.41
N GLU A 115 -5.26 -6.23 -20.30
CA GLU A 115 -6.53 -5.53 -20.19
C GLU A 115 -6.38 -4.02 -20.50
N SER A 116 -7.52 -3.35 -20.70
CA SER A 116 -7.53 -1.90 -20.91
C SER A 116 -7.15 -1.17 -19.62
N SER A 117 -6.08 -0.39 -19.67
CA SER A 117 -5.63 0.48 -18.58
C SER A 117 -5.94 1.98 -18.81
N VAL A 118 -6.74 2.30 -19.84
CA VAL A 118 -6.98 3.70 -20.28
C VAL A 118 -7.51 4.59 -19.16
N ASP A 119 -8.48 4.12 -18.39
CA ASP A 119 -9.09 4.91 -17.32
C ASP A 119 -8.09 5.15 -16.18
N ALA A 120 -7.48 4.08 -15.65
CA ALA A 120 -6.45 4.16 -14.61
C ALA A 120 -5.25 5.01 -15.05
N ARG A 121 -4.90 4.99 -16.34
CA ARG A 121 -3.85 5.83 -16.91
C ARG A 121 -4.23 7.31 -16.90
N ASN A 122 -5.44 7.65 -17.37
CA ASN A 122 -5.89 9.04 -17.40
C ASN A 122 -6.01 9.62 -15.99
N GLU A 123 -6.52 8.83 -15.04
CA GLU A 123 -6.60 9.20 -13.64
C GLU A 123 -5.21 9.38 -13.02
N PHE A 124 -4.27 8.47 -13.28
CA PHE A 124 -2.88 8.60 -12.85
C PHE A 124 -2.24 9.87 -13.40
N GLU A 125 -2.35 10.12 -14.70
CA GLU A 125 -1.79 11.31 -15.34
C GLU A 125 -2.38 12.61 -14.76
N ALA A 126 -3.67 12.63 -14.43
CA ALA A 126 -4.33 13.75 -13.77
C ALA A 126 -3.85 13.95 -12.32
N SER A 127 -3.78 12.88 -11.53
CA SER A 127 -3.30 12.90 -10.14
C SER A 127 -1.83 13.34 -10.05
N TRP A 128 -0.99 12.87 -10.98
CA TRP A 128 0.45 13.10 -10.98
C TRP A 128 0.90 14.34 -11.77
N ALA A 129 -0.04 15.11 -12.35
CA ALA A 129 0.25 16.19 -13.29
C ALA A 129 1.17 17.32 -12.75
N ARG A 130 1.22 17.50 -11.44
CA ARG A 130 2.03 18.53 -10.76
C ARG A 130 3.27 17.97 -10.06
N SER A 131 3.53 16.68 -10.22
CA SER A 131 4.71 16.02 -9.67
C SER A 131 5.95 16.33 -10.50
N ASP A 132 7.09 16.48 -9.83
CA ASP A 132 8.42 16.61 -10.42
C ASP A 132 9.20 15.28 -10.46
N VAL A 133 8.57 14.18 -9.98
CA VAL A 133 9.17 12.85 -9.95
C VAL A 133 8.42 11.86 -10.83
N TRP A 134 9.15 10.94 -11.46
CA TRP A 134 8.56 9.82 -12.20
C TRP A 134 8.50 8.59 -11.30
N LEU A 135 7.33 7.94 -11.24
CA LEU A 135 7.19 6.68 -10.50
C LEU A 135 7.77 5.50 -11.30
N ALA A 136 8.75 4.83 -10.70
CA ALA A 136 9.31 3.57 -11.20
C ALA A 136 8.60 2.33 -10.60
N SER A 137 7.89 2.53 -9.48
CA SER A 137 7.12 1.51 -8.76
C SER A 137 5.92 2.17 -8.08
N SER A 138 4.97 1.36 -7.61
CA SER A 138 3.81 1.82 -6.82
C SER A 138 4.11 1.90 -5.32
N LYS A 139 5.39 1.90 -4.92
CA LYS A 139 5.86 2.07 -3.55
C LYS A 139 7.05 3.04 -3.52
N PHE A 140 7.42 3.51 -2.34
CA PHE A 140 8.58 4.36 -2.12
C PHE A 140 9.92 3.62 -2.31
#